data_AF-A0A2C1YSP7-F1
#
_entry.id   AF-A0A2C1YSP7-F1
#
_cell.length_a   1.000
_cell.length_b   1.000
_cell.length_c   1.000
_cell.angle_alpha   90.00
_cell.angle_beta   90.00
_cell.angle_gamma   90.00
#
_symmetry.space_group_name_H-M   'P 1'
#
loop_
_entity.id
_entity.type
_entity.pdbx_description
1 polymer ?
#
loop_
_entity_poly.entity_id
_entity_poly.type
_entity_poly.pdbx_seq_one_letter_code
_entity_poly.pdbx_strand_id
1 'polypeptide(L)'
;MKFEMQKAIMLAENINDFIKYVQKSNENKNSFRFNPDKLLQVKLLVEEFRFQIIADELLRINQYSWDGKYTHYLVDCFKKGIDIIDEYVRNNYEDLYLLTARLYTLKDLGSIFSLKETETFSL
;
A
#
# COMPACT_ATOMS: atom_id res chain seq x y z
N MET A 1 -9.47 -7.32 -20.06
CA MET A 1 -8.65 -6.78 -18.95
C MET A 1 -9.41 -6.58 -17.64
N LYS A 2 -10.63 -7.13 -17.48
CA LYS A 2 -11.42 -7.05 -16.24
C LYS A 2 -10.67 -7.55 -14.99
N PHE A 3 -9.83 -8.57 -15.17
CA PHE A 3 -9.01 -9.13 -14.09
C PHE A 3 -7.92 -8.16 -13.59
N GLU A 4 -7.25 -7.43 -14.48
CA GLU A 4 -6.24 -6.43 -14.07
C GLU A 4 -6.87 -5.26 -13.31
N MET A 5 -8.05 -4.81 -13.77
CA MET A 5 -8.83 -3.80 -13.07
C MET A 5 -9.21 -4.28 -11.66
N GLN A 6 -9.70 -5.52 -11.52
CA GLN A 6 -10.05 -6.10 -10.22
C GLN A 6 -8.86 -6.15 -9.26
N LYS A 7 -7.67 -6.52 -9.75
CA LYS A 7 -6.45 -6.46 -8.92
C LYS A 7 -6.13 -5.04 -8.48
N ALA A 8 -6.24 -4.06 -9.37
CA ALA A 8 -5.89 -2.68 -9.07
C ALA A 8 -6.88 -2.07 -8.06
N ILE A 9 -8.17 -2.36 -8.22
CA ILE A 9 -9.23 -2.01 -7.26
C ILE A 9 -8.95 -2.67 -5.90
N MET A 10 -8.66 -3.97 -5.88
CA MET A 10 -8.36 -4.70 -4.64
C MET A 10 -7.13 -4.14 -3.92
N LEU A 11 -6.07 -3.79 -4.65
CA LEU A 11 -4.90 -3.11 -4.07
C LEU A 11 -5.30 -1.77 -3.46
N ALA A 12 -6.06 -0.95 -4.19
CA ALA A 12 -6.48 0.36 -3.72
C ALA A 12 -7.38 0.31 -2.47
N GLU A 13 -8.30 -0.65 -2.41
CA GLU A 13 -9.13 -0.90 -1.22
C GLU A 13 -8.28 -1.29 -0.01
N ASN A 14 -7.29 -2.18 -0.19
CA ASN A 14 -6.39 -2.58 0.89
C ASN A 14 -5.48 -1.43 1.36
N ILE A 15 -5.04 -0.56 0.45
CA ILE A 15 -4.30 0.66 0.81
C ILE A 15 -5.19 1.57 1.68
N ASN A 16 -6.44 1.81 1.26
CA ASN A 16 -7.40 2.61 2.01
C ASN A 16 -7.68 2.03 3.41
N ASP A 17 -7.82 0.72 3.53
CA ASP A 17 -8.03 0.05 4.81
C ASP A 17 -6.81 0.13 5.73
N PHE A 18 -5.59 0.09 5.16
CA PHE A 18 -4.37 0.32 5.92
C PHE A 18 -4.27 1.76 6.43
N ILE A 19 -4.56 2.76 5.59
CA ILE A 19 -4.59 4.19 6.01
C ILE A 19 -5.55 4.36 7.18
N LYS A 20 -6.80 3.88 7.03
CA LYS A 20 -7.82 3.94 8.09
C LYS A 20 -7.37 3.23 9.37
N TYR A 21 -6.68 2.09 9.23
CA TYR A 21 -6.18 1.35 10.38
C TYR A 21 -5.11 2.13 11.13
N VAL A 22 -4.12 2.71 10.43
CA VAL A 22 -3.05 3.53 11.03
C VAL A 22 -3.63 4.79 11.68
N GLN A 23 -4.58 5.46 11.01
CA GLN A 23 -5.25 6.65 11.54
C GLN A 23 -6.03 6.33 12.82
N LYS A 24 -6.92 5.33 12.78
CA LYS A 24 -7.72 4.92 13.95
C LYS A 24 -6.84 4.45 15.11
N SER A 25 -5.70 3.81 14.82
CA SER A 25 -4.76 3.36 15.84
C SER A 25 -4.03 4.52 16.51
N ASN A 26 -3.79 5.63 15.79
CA ASN A 26 -3.25 6.87 16.38
C ASN A 26 -4.29 7.66 17.19
N GLU A 27 -5.53 7.73 16.71
CA GLU A 27 -6.61 8.47 17.38
C GLU A 27 -7.07 7.79 18.67
N ASN A 28 -7.18 6.46 18.64
CA ASN A 28 -7.54 5.69 19.82
C ASN A 28 -6.30 5.54 20.72
N LYS A 29 -6.20 6.40 21.73
CA LYS A 29 -5.16 6.38 22.80
C LYS A 29 -5.13 5.12 23.67
N ASN A 30 -5.63 3.97 23.19
CA ASN A 30 -5.38 2.67 23.81
C ASN A 30 -3.91 2.30 23.59
N SER A 31 -3.05 2.93 24.39
CA SER A 31 -1.59 2.90 24.36
C SER A 31 -0.97 1.50 24.50
N PHE A 32 -1.77 0.48 24.82
CA PHE A 32 -1.29 -0.87 25.02
C PHE A 32 -0.95 -1.62 23.72
N ARG A 33 -1.41 -1.17 22.55
CA ARG A 33 -1.20 -1.90 21.28
C ARG A 33 0.04 -1.47 20.51
N PHE A 34 0.40 -0.19 20.58
CA PHE A 34 1.50 0.39 19.83
C PHE A 34 2.19 1.45 20.67
N ASN A 35 3.50 1.59 20.49
CA ASN A 35 4.19 2.79 20.92
C ASN A 35 3.66 4.01 20.11
N PRO A 36 3.13 5.07 20.76
CA PRO A 36 2.49 6.19 20.08
C PRO A 36 3.43 6.93 19.11
N ASP A 37 4.69 7.17 19.50
CA ASP A 37 5.64 7.91 18.68
C ASP A 37 6.02 7.11 17.43
N LYS A 38 6.20 5.79 17.60
CA LYS A 38 6.52 4.89 16.49
C LYS A 38 5.37 4.77 15.51
N LEU A 39 4.14 4.70 16.01
CA LEU A 39 2.94 4.65 15.17
C LEU A 39 2.66 5.99 14.47
N LEU A 40 2.95 7.11 15.13
CA LEU A 40 2.89 8.43 14.51
C LEU A 40 3.86 8.53 13.33
N GLN A 41 5.08 7.99 13.46
CA GLN A 41 6.02 7.95 12.35
C GLN A 41 5.48 7.14 11.15
N VAL A 42 4.82 6.01 11.39
CA VAL A 42 4.16 5.25 10.31
C VAL A 42 3.09 6.10 9.62
N LYS A 43 2.28 6.84 10.39
CA LYS A 43 1.27 7.74 9.83
C LYS A 43 1.90 8.83 8.96
N LEU A 44 2.98 9.45 9.42
CA LEU A 44 3.69 10.48 8.66
C LEU A 44 4.25 9.92 7.35
N LEU A 45 4.82 8.71 7.36
CA LEU A 45 5.29 8.05 6.14
C LEU A 45 4.15 7.77 5.15
N VAL A 46 2.99 7.31 5.63
CA VAL A 46 1.79 7.10 4.80
C VAL A 46 1.35 8.39 4.10
N GLU A 47 1.41 9.52 4.82
CA GLU A 47 1.09 10.85 4.29
C GLU A 47 2.17 11.35 3.31
N GLU A 48 3.45 11.18 3.65
CA GLU A 48 4.60 11.57 2.82
C GLU A 48 4.58 10.87 1.45
N PHE A 49 4.32 9.56 1.45
CA PHE A 49 4.18 8.76 0.22
C PHE A 49 2.79 8.86 -0.42
N ARG A 50 1.91 9.71 0.10
CA ARG A 50 0.61 10.06 -0.49
C ARG A 50 -0.27 8.85 -0.79
N PHE A 51 -0.30 7.86 0.12
CA PHE A 51 -1.05 6.62 -0.10
C PHE A 51 -2.54 6.85 -0.40
N GLN A 52 -3.15 7.87 0.23
CA GLN A 52 -4.56 8.22 -0.02
C GLN A 52 -4.79 8.61 -1.49
N ILE A 53 -3.94 9.50 -2.03
CA ILE A 53 -4.02 9.92 -3.43
C ILE A 53 -3.81 8.72 -4.36
N ILE A 54 -2.84 7.86 -4.06
CA ILE A 54 -2.57 6.67 -4.88
C ILE A 54 -3.79 5.73 -4.91
N ALA A 55 -4.39 5.45 -3.76
CA ALA A 55 -5.56 4.59 -3.66
C ALA A 55 -6.76 5.17 -4.43
N ASP A 56 -7.04 6.46 -4.23
CA ASP A 56 -8.17 7.12 -4.88
C ASP A 56 -7.99 7.17 -6.40
N GLU A 57 -6.77 7.43 -6.88
CA GLU A 57 -6.43 7.43 -8.30
C GLU A 57 -6.53 6.02 -8.91
N LEU A 58 -5.99 5.00 -8.23
CA LEU A 58 -6.10 3.60 -8.68
C LEU A 58 -7.55 3.17 -8.84
N LEU A 59 -8.43 3.54 -7.89
CA LEU A 59 -9.87 3.29 -8.00
C LEU A 59 -10.46 4.03 -9.20
N ARG A 60 -10.24 5.34 -9.30
CA ARG A 60 -10.85 6.19 -10.32
C ARG A 60 -10.53 5.71 -11.73
N ILE A 61 -9.27 5.42 -12.02
CA ILE A 61 -8.84 5.09 -13.39
C ILE A 61 -9.16 3.65 -13.79
N ASN A 62 -9.38 2.75 -12.81
CA ASN A 62 -9.67 1.34 -13.05
C ASN A 62 -11.13 0.94 -12.82
N GLN A 63 -12.02 1.88 -12.47
CA GLN A 63 -13.43 1.59 -12.20
C GLN A 63 -14.20 1.19 -13.47
N TYR A 64 -13.87 1.78 -14.63
CA TYR A 64 -14.63 1.63 -15.87
C TYR A 64 -13.81 1.07 -17.04
N SER A 65 -12.54 1.43 -17.14
CA SER A 65 -11.60 0.94 -18.16
C SER A 65 -10.24 0.64 -17.55
N TRP A 66 -9.41 -0.10 -18.26
CA TRP A 66 -8.04 -0.38 -17.82
C TRP A 66 -7.07 0.66 -18.40
N ASP A 67 -6.38 1.40 -17.53
CA ASP A 67 -5.23 2.23 -17.90
C ASP A 67 -3.95 1.61 -17.34
N GLY A 68 -3.31 0.75 -18.14
CA GLY A 68 -2.13 0.01 -17.68
C GLY A 68 -0.94 0.91 -17.38
N LYS A 69 -0.64 1.87 -18.25
CA LYS A 69 0.53 2.73 -18.08
C LYS A 69 0.43 3.55 -16.80
N TYR A 70 -0.72 4.17 -16.56
CA TYR A 70 -0.88 4.99 -15.36
C TYR A 70 -1.06 4.12 -14.10
N THR A 71 -1.71 2.96 -14.21
CA THR A 71 -1.81 2.01 -13.09
C THR A 71 -0.43 1.52 -12.64
N HIS A 72 0.42 1.06 -13.56
CA HIS A 72 1.78 0.61 -13.21
C HIS A 72 2.60 1.74 -12.57
N TYR A 73 2.51 2.96 -13.09
CA TYR A 73 3.16 4.13 -12.48
C TYR A 73 2.71 4.36 -11.02
N LEU A 74 1.40 4.31 -10.75
CA LEU A 74 0.86 4.48 -9.39
C LEU A 74 1.30 3.35 -8.45
N VAL A 75 1.30 2.11 -8.95
CA VAL A 75 1.75 0.94 -8.18
C VAL A 75 3.25 1.03 -7.85
N ASP A 76 4.09 1.50 -8.76
CA ASP A 76 5.52 1.67 -8.49
C ASP A 76 5.80 2.80 -7.50
N CYS A 77 5.01 3.87 -7.53
CA CYS A 77 5.04 4.91 -6.49
C CYS A 77 4.67 4.32 -5.12
N PHE A 78 3.61 3.50 -5.07
CA PHE A 78 3.19 2.81 -3.86
C PHE A 78 4.27 1.86 -3.31
N LYS A 79 4.89 1.04 -4.16
CA LYS A 79 5.97 0.10 -3.79
C LYS A 79 7.12 0.81 -3.09
N LYS A 80 7.56 1.96 -3.61
CA LYS A 80 8.62 2.76 -2.99
C LYS A 80 8.24 3.15 -1.55
N GLY A 81 7.01 3.60 -1.32
CA GLY A 81 6.58 3.99 0.02
C GLY A 81 6.38 2.81 0.97
N ILE A 82 5.77 1.72 0.49
CA ILE A 82 5.49 0.56 1.34
C ILE A 82 6.79 -0.15 1.77
N ASP A 83 7.82 -0.16 0.92
CA ASP A 83 9.13 -0.74 1.28
C ASP A 83 9.83 0.04 2.40
N ILE A 84 9.76 1.38 2.38
CA ILE A 84 10.30 2.23 3.45
C ILE A 84 9.53 2.03 4.76
N ILE A 85 8.20 1.96 4.70
CA ILE A 85 7.35 1.70 5.88
C ILE A 85 7.64 0.30 6.46
N ASP A 86 7.78 -0.70 5.60
CA ASP A 86 8.06 -2.08 5.98
C ASP A 86 9.45 -2.22 6.63
N GLU A 87 10.47 -1.55 6.10
CA GLU A 87 11.77 -1.48 6.76
C GLU A 87 11.69 -0.81 8.14
N TYR A 88 11.00 0.33 8.24
CA TYR A 88 10.81 1.02 9.51
C TYR A 88 10.10 0.13 10.55
N VAL A 89 9.04 -0.58 10.14
CA VAL A 89 8.29 -1.49 11.02
C VAL A 89 9.17 -2.67 11.47
N ARG A 90 9.97 -3.27 10.58
CA ARG A 90 10.92 -4.33 10.97
C ARG A 90 11.94 -3.86 11.99
N ASN A 91 12.48 -2.65 11.81
CA ASN A 91 13.45 -2.06 12.73
C ASN A 91 12.85 -1.68 14.09
N ASN A 92 11.52 -1.65 14.20
CA ASN A 92 10.78 -1.35 15.43
C ASN A 92 9.73 -2.45 15.72
N TYR A 93 10.10 -3.71 15.47
CA TYR A 93 9.17 -4.84 15.45
C TYR A 93 8.36 -4.97 16.74
N GLU A 94 9.00 -4.95 17.92
CA GLU A 94 8.33 -5.10 19.22
C GLU A 94 7.21 -4.06 19.43
N ASP A 95 7.42 -2.84 18.93
CA ASP A 95 6.47 -1.74 19.07
C ASP A 95 5.36 -1.76 18.01
N LEU A 96 5.57 -2.44 16.87
CA LEU A 96 4.76 -2.30 15.64
C LEU A 96 4.34 -3.63 15.01
N TYR A 97 4.57 -4.78 15.66
CA TYR A 97 4.39 -6.11 15.07
C TYR A 97 3.00 -6.34 14.47
N LEU A 98 1.94 -5.72 15.01
CA LEU A 98 0.56 -5.84 14.48
C LEU A 98 0.40 -5.25 13.06
N LEU A 99 1.32 -4.40 12.59
CA LEU A 99 1.31 -3.87 11.22
C LEU A 99 1.88 -4.86 10.20
N THR A 100 2.73 -5.81 10.62
CA THR A 100 3.52 -6.67 9.72
C THR A 100 2.66 -7.49 8.76
N ALA A 101 1.59 -8.10 9.25
CA ALA A 101 0.67 -8.89 8.40
C ALA A 101 -0.02 -8.03 7.34
N ARG A 102 -0.39 -6.80 7.67
CA ARG A 102 -1.03 -5.86 6.72
C ARG A 102 -0.04 -5.40 5.65
N LEU A 103 1.20 -5.11 6.06
CA LEU A 103 2.29 -4.73 5.15
C LEU A 103 2.65 -5.88 4.22
N TYR A 104 2.72 -7.11 4.73
CA TYR A 104 2.94 -8.31 3.91
C TYR A 104 1.88 -8.44 2.81
N THR A 105 0.59 -8.38 3.17
CA THR A 105 -0.51 -8.45 2.19
C THR A 105 -0.42 -7.35 1.14
N LEU A 106 -0.13 -6.11 1.56
CA LEU A 106 0.00 -4.98 0.65
C LEU A 106 1.16 -5.13 -0.34
N LYS A 107 2.31 -5.61 0.14
CA LYS A 107 3.48 -5.88 -0.71
C LYS A 107 3.21 -7.00 -1.71
N ASP A 108 2.58 -8.08 -1.25
CA ASP A 108 2.18 -9.18 -2.11
C ASP A 108 1.24 -8.70 -3.23
N LEU A 109 0.19 -7.94 -2.89
CA LEU A 109 -0.74 -7.34 -3.86
C LEU A 109 -0.03 -6.42 -4.87
N GLY A 110 0.90 -5.58 -4.40
CA GLY A 110 1.69 -4.71 -5.27
C GLY A 110 2.60 -5.51 -6.22
N SER A 111 3.16 -6.63 -5.76
CA SER A 111 4.09 -7.48 -6.52
C SER A 111 3.44 -8.15 -7.74
N ILE A 112 2.11 -8.37 -7.70
CA ILE A 112 1.35 -8.94 -8.82
C ILE A 112 1.52 -8.11 -10.11
N PHE A 113 1.81 -6.81 -9.98
CA PHE A 113 2.02 -5.89 -11.09
C PHE A 113 3.46 -5.82 -11.60
N SER A 114 4.42 -6.47 -10.94
CA SER A 114 5.83 -6.55 -11.40
C SER A 114 6.05 -7.64 -12.46
N LEU A 115 5.07 -8.50 -12.72
CA LEU A 115 5.23 -9.75 -13.47
C LEU A 115 4.96 -9.65 -15.00
N LYS A 116 5.08 -8.48 -15.63
CA LYS A 116 4.78 -8.34 -17.08
C LYS A 116 5.81 -7.54 -17.89
N GLU A 117 7.06 -8.00 -17.88
CA GLU A 117 8.04 -7.60 -18.92
C GLU A 117 8.73 -8.78 -19.63
N THR A 118 8.25 -10.03 -19.48
CA THR A 118 8.88 -11.20 -20.13
C THR A 118 8.11 -11.84 -21.28
N GLU A 119 7.00 -11.25 -21.72
CA GLU A 119 6.26 -11.73 -22.90
C GLU A 119 5.95 -10.56 -23.87
N THR A 120 6.98 -10.04 -24.55
CA THR A 120 6.87 -9.43 -25.90
C THR A 120 8.27 -9.10 -26.42
N PHE A 121 9.13 -10.10 -26.61
CA PHE A 121 10.21 -10.07 -27.63
C PHE A 121 10.56 -11.51 -27.98
N SER A 122 9.70 -12.16 -28.74
CA SER A 122 10.05 -13.31 -29.57
C SER A 122 9.57 -13.02 -30.98
N LEU A 123 10.56 -12.99 -31.88
CA LEU A 123 10.60 -12.61 -33.31
C LEU A 123 9.32 -12.85 -34.12
#